data_AF-Q6J5H0-F1
#
_entry.id   AF-Q6J5H0-F1
#
_cell.length_a   1.000
_cell.length_b   1.000
_cell.length_c   1.000
_cell.angle_alpha   90.00
_cell.angle_beta   90.00
_cell.angle_gamma   90.00
#
_symmetry.space_group_name_H-M   'P 1'
#
loop_
_entity.id
_entity.type
_entity.pdbx_description
1 polymer ?
#
loop_
_entity_poly.entity_id
_entity_poly.type
_entity_poly.pdbx_seq_one_letter_code
_entity_poly.pdbx_strand_id
1 'polypeptide(L)'
;MVWVEIFVVLASIVLGLRFGGIAIGLFGGLGLAILTLGLRLPIGSVPIDVILIIMSVSLSAATLQATGGMAFLVNYAERLMRKNPKHINFIAPMITWLMTIFAGTGFIVFSTLPVIAEVAKESGIRPSRVLSGSVVSSQLAVAG
;
A
#
# COMPACT_ATOMS: atom_id res chain seq x y z
N MET A 1 21.00 -23.42 17.05
CA MET A 1 19.68 -23.77 16.49
C MET A 1 18.97 -22.52 16.00
N VAL A 2 18.45 -21.64 16.88
CA VAL A 2 17.73 -20.40 16.49
C VAL A 2 18.50 -19.47 15.53
N TRP A 3 19.81 -19.29 15.71
CA TRP A 3 20.62 -18.45 14.81
C TRP A 3 20.66 -18.94 13.35
N VAL A 4 20.59 -20.26 13.13
CA VAL A 4 20.56 -20.85 11.79
C VAL A 4 19.19 -20.64 11.15
N GLU A 5 18.12 -20.77 11.93
CA GLU A 5 16.74 -20.52 11.48
C GLU A 5 16.56 -19.06 11.06
N ILE A 6 17.04 -18.11 11.89
CA ILE A 6 17.03 -16.68 11.57
C ILE A 6 17.83 -16.41 10.29
N PHE A 7 19.00 -17.03 10.14
CA PHE A 7 19.80 -16.86 8.93
C PHE A 7 19.07 -17.34 7.68
N VAL A 8 18.40 -18.50 7.73
CA VAL A 8 17.59 -19.02 6.62
C VAL A 8 16.45 -18.06 6.28
N VAL A 9 15.72 -17.55 7.27
CA VAL A 9 14.64 -16.58 7.06
C VAL A 9 15.17 -15.30 6.40
N LEU A 10 16.25 -14.73 6.94
CA LEU A 10 16.85 -13.50 6.40
C LEU A 10 17.39 -13.71 4.99
N ALA A 11 18.06 -14.83 4.73
CA ALA A 11 18.54 -15.18 3.40
C ALA A 11 17.39 -15.31 2.39
N SER A 12 16.30 -15.99 2.75
CA SER A 12 15.10 -16.09 1.93
C SER A 12 14.46 -14.73 1.64
N ILE A 13 14.37 -13.85 2.63
CA ILE A 13 13.83 -12.48 2.45
C ILE A 13 14.72 -11.67 1.50
N VAL A 14 16.03 -11.66 1.72
CA VAL A 14 16.99 -10.90 0.90
C VAL A 14 16.96 -11.39 -0.56
N LEU A 15 16.95 -12.71 -0.77
CA LEU A 15 16.83 -13.28 -2.11
C LEU A 15 15.47 -12.92 -2.74
N GLY A 16 14.38 -13.07 -2.00
CA GLY A 16 13.04 -12.69 -2.45
C GLY A 16 12.95 -11.23 -2.90
N LEU A 17 13.45 -10.30 -2.08
CA LEU A 17 13.47 -8.87 -2.40
C LEU A 17 14.33 -8.55 -3.61
N ARG A 18 15.44 -9.27 -3.82
CA ARG A 18 16.35 -9.03 -4.95
C ARG A 18 15.75 -9.43 -6.29
N PHE A 19 14.96 -10.51 -6.33
CA PHE A 19 14.29 -10.97 -7.54
C PHE A 19 12.93 -10.29 -7.76
N GLY A 20 12.26 -9.82 -6.70
CA GLY A 20 11.04 -9.01 -6.77
C GLY A 20 9.80 -9.74 -7.29
N GLY A 21 8.66 -9.05 -7.29
CA GLY A 21 7.40 -9.56 -7.82
C GLY A 21 6.95 -10.89 -7.20
N ILE A 22 6.63 -11.88 -8.05
CA ILE A 22 6.19 -13.22 -7.63
C ILE A 22 7.29 -13.97 -6.85
N ALA A 23 8.56 -13.66 -7.12
CA ALA A 23 9.67 -14.33 -6.47
C ALA A 23 9.69 -14.13 -4.95
N ILE A 24 9.19 -12.99 -4.45
CA ILE A 24 9.09 -12.73 -3.00
C ILE A 24 8.27 -13.82 -2.30
N GLY A 25 7.14 -14.22 -2.90
CA GLY A 25 6.31 -15.31 -2.37
C GLY A 25 6.97 -16.68 -2.49
N LEU A 26 7.62 -16.96 -3.62
CA LEU A 26 8.31 -18.23 -3.86
C LEU A 26 9.49 -18.44 -2.89
N PHE A 27 10.34 -17.43 -2.69
CA PHE A 27 11.45 -17.50 -1.74
C PHE A 27 10.98 -17.58 -0.29
N GLY A 28 9.83 -16.97 0.05
CA GLY A 28 9.17 -17.16 1.34
C GLY A 28 8.73 -18.62 1.57
N GLY A 29 8.07 -19.23 0.57
CA GLY A 29 7.70 -20.65 0.61
C GLY A 29 8.91 -21.59 0.66
N LEU A 30 9.96 -21.26 -0.09
CA LEU A 30 11.23 -22.02 -0.08
C LEU A 30 11.93 -21.92 1.28
N GLY A 31 11.90 -20.75 1.93
CA GLY A 31 12.39 -20.58 3.29
C GLY A 31 11.63 -21.47 4.28
N LEU A 32 10.30 -21.49 4.22
CA LEU A 32 9.46 -22.39 5.02
C LEU A 32 9.76 -23.86 4.76
N ALA A 33 9.96 -24.27 3.50
CA ALA A 33 10.33 -25.63 3.13
C ALA A 33 11.69 -26.04 3.74
N ILE A 34 12.69 -25.16 3.72
CA ILE A 34 14.01 -25.42 4.33
C ILE A 34 13.88 -25.57 5.85
N LEU A 35 13.11 -24.69 6.51
CA LEU A 35 12.90 -24.73 7.95
C LEU A 35 12.15 -25.99 8.41
N THR A 36 11.12 -26.41 7.66
CA THR A 36 10.25 -27.54 8.04
C THR A 36 10.82 -28.89 7.63
N LEU A 37 11.35 -29.03 6.41
CA LEU A 37 11.89 -30.30 5.90
C LEU A 37 13.36 -30.51 6.30
N GLY A 38 14.16 -29.44 6.34
CA GLY A 38 15.59 -29.48 6.66
C GLY A 38 15.87 -29.46 8.16
N LEU A 39 15.36 -28.43 8.85
CA LEU A 39 15.58 -28.24 10.30
C LEU A 39 14.52 -28.93 11.17
N ARG A 40 13.54 -29.62 10.55
CA ARG A 40 12.48 -30.39 11.22
C ARG A 40 11.66 -29.58 12.23
N LEU A 41 11.47 -28.29 11.97
CA LEU A 41 10.58 -27.46 12.76
C LEU A 41 9.12 -27.89 12.56
N PRO A 42 8.29 -27.79 13.62
CA PRO A 42 6.88 -28.12 13.52
C PRO A 42 6.19 -27.22 12.49
N ILE A 43 5.36 -27.84 11.64
CA ILE A 43 4.60 -27.14 10.62
C ILE A 43 3.48 -26.35 11.32
N GLY A 44 3.50 -25.03 11.16
CA GLY A 44 2.44 -24.15 11.62
C GLY A 44 1.17 -24.28 10.77
N SER A 45 0.06 -23.71 11.22
CA SER A 45 -1.16 -23.63 10.42
C SER A 45 -0.94 -22.72 9.21
N VAL A 46 -1.50 -23.13 8.06
CA VAL A 46 -1.53 -22.28 6.87
C VAL A 46 -2.45 -21.08 7.15
N PRO A 47 -2.01 -19.83 6.90
CA PRO A 47 -2.79 -18.64 7.23
C PRO A 47 -3.86 -18.36 6.15
N ILE A 48 -4.80 -19.30 5.99
CA ILE A 48 -5.85 -19.25 4.95
C ILE A 48 -6.67 -17.96 5.08
N ASP A 49 -7.05 -17.59 6.29
CA ASP A 49 -7.82 -16.36 6.54
C ASP A 49 -7.10 -15.11 6.02
N VAL A 50 -5.79 -15.02 6.27
CA VAL A 50 -4.96 -13.90 5.81
C VAL A 50 -4.86 -13.88 4.29
N ILE A 51 -4.69 -15.06 3.66
CA ILE A 51 -4.63 -15.20 2.20
C ILE A 51 -5.96 -14.75 1.57
N LEU A 52 -7.09 -15.17 2.14
CA LEU A 52 -8.42 -14.79 1.68
C LEU A 52 -8.68 -13.29 1.84
N ILE A 53 -8.26 -12.67 2.95
CA ILE A 53 -8.36 -11.23 3.16
C ILE A 53 -7.57 -10.46 2.10
N ILE A 54 -6.31 -10.82 1.87
CA ILE A 54 -5.45 -10.16 0.87
C ILE A 54 -6.05 -10.33 -0.53
N MET A 55 -6.51 -11.54 -0.88
CA MET A 55 -7.14 -11.79 -2.17
C MET A 55 -8.40 -10.96 -2.36
N SER A 56 -9.30 -10.92 -1.37
CA SER A 56 -10.55 -10.16 -1.42
C SER A 56 -10.30 -8.67 -1.66
N VAL A 57 -9.39 -8.05 -0.87
CA VAL A 57 -9.04 -6.63 -1.01
C VAL A 57 -8.39 -6.36 -2.36
N SER A 58 -7.46 -7.21 -2.80
CA SER A 58 -6.76 -7.04 -4.07
C SER A 58 -7.70 -7.16 -5.27
N LEU A 59 -8.64 -8.11 -5.22
CA LEU A 59 -9.63 -8.30 -6.29
C LEU A 59 -10.61 -7.12 -6.36
N SER A 60 -11.04 -6.60 -5.22
CA SER A 60 -11.88 -5.40 -5.13
C SER A 60 -11.16 -4.18 -5.72
N ALA A 61 -9.90 -3.96 -5.33
CA ALA A 61 -9.09 -2.87 -5.87
C ALA A 61 -8.84 -3.01 -7.38
N ALA A 62 -8.54 -4.22 -7.85
CA ALA A 62 -8.39 -4.50 -9.28
C ALA A 62 -9.69 -4.24 -10.05
N THR A 63 -10.85 -4.61 -9.49
CA THR A 63 -12.16 -4.35 -10.09
C THR A 63 -12.45 -2.84 -10.15
N LEU A 64 -12.11 -2.09 -9.09
CA LEU A 64 -12.25 -0.64 -9.05
C LEU A 64 -11.37 0.05 -10.11
N GLN A 65 -10.17 -0.47 -10.37
CA GLN A 65 -9.28 0.03 -11.42
C GLN A 65 -9.79 -0.36 -12.81
N ALA A 66 -10.17 -1.62 -13.02
CA ALA A 66 -10.64 -2.14 -14.30
C ALA A 66 -11.93 -1.46 -14.80
N THR A 67 -12.80 -1.05 -13.88
CA THR A 67 -14.04 -0.31 -14.20
C THR A 67 -13.82 1.19 -14.43
N GLY A 68 -12.59 1.70 -14.24
CA GLY A 68 -12.30 3.13 -14.28
C GLY A 68 -12.80 3.90 -13.04
N GLY A 69 -13.32 3.21 -12.02
CA GLY A 69 -13.80 3.82 -10.78
C GLY A 69 -12.70 4.59 -10.03
N MET A 70 -11.44 4.14 -10.13
CA MET A 70 -10.30 4.88 -9.62
C MET A 70 -10.16 6.27 -10.26
N ALA A 71 -10.29 6.36 -11.58
CA ALA A 71 -10.21 7.63 -12.31
C ALA A 71 -11.37 8.55 -11.94
N PHE A 72 -12.57 7.99 -11.73
CA PHE A 72 -13.72 8.73 -11.24
C PHE A 72 -13.48 9.34 -9.84
N LEU A 73 -12.95 8.55 -8.90
CA LEU A 73 -12.63 9.03 -7.55
C LEU A 73 -11.57 10.15 -7.58
N VAL A 74 -10.52 9.99 -8.40
CA VAL A 74 -9.48 11.01 -8.57
C VAL A 74 -10.06 12.30 -9.17
N ASN A 75 -10.94 12.22 -10.17
CA ASN A 75 -11.60 13.39 -10.75
C ASN A 75 -12.47 14.12 -9.72
N TYR A 76 -13.20 13.37 -8.89
CA TYR A 76 -14.03 13.96 -7.84
C TYR A 76 -13.17 14.63 -6.75
N ALA A 77 -12.08 13.97 -6.34
CA ALA A 77 -11.08 14.52 -5.43
C ALA A 77 -10.48 15.83 -5.97
N GLU A 78 -10.12 15.86 -7.25
CA GLU A 78 -9.61 17.07 -7.93
C GLU A 78 -10.61 18.21 -7.84
N ARG A 79 -11.88 17.98 -8.22
CA ARG A 79 -12.94 19.00 -8.16
C ARG A 79 -13.10 19.55 -6.74
N LEU A 80 -13.05 18.68 -5.73
CA LEU A 80 -13.19 19.09 -4.33
C LEU A 80 -12.00 19.93 -3.85
N MET A 81 -10.77 19.57 -4.24
CA MET A 81 -9.57 20.34 -3.92
C MET A 81 -9.57 21.71 -4.64
N ARG A 82 -9.96 21.75 -5.92
CA ARG A 82 -10.07 22.99 -6.71
C ARG A 82 -11.18 23.93 -6.23
N LYS A 83 -12.21 23.40 -5.55
CA LYS A 83 -13.31 24.23 -4.99
C LYS A 83 -12.84 25.13 -3.84
N ASN A 84 -11.83 24.70 -3.07
CA ASN A 84 -11.34 25.46 -1.91
C ASN A 84 -9.79 25.48 -1.82
N PRO A 85 -9.10 26.07 -2.84
CA PRO A 85 -7.66 25.95 -3.02
C PRO A 85 -6.83 26.51 -1.86
N LYS A 86 -7.34 27.55 -1.18
CA LYS A 86 -6.69 28.18 -0.01
C LYS A 86 -6.50 27.22 1.18
N HIS A 87 -7.28 26.13 1.27
CA HIS A 87 -7.25 25.18 2.38
C HIS A 87 -6.70 23.80 1.97
N ILE A 88 -5.95 23.71 0.87
CA ILE A 88 -5.44 22.44 0.34
C ILE A 88 -4.58 21.67 1.36
N ASN A 89 -3.88 22.36 2.26
CA ASN A 89 -3.07 21.74 3.32
C ASN A 89 -3.88 20.79 4.24
N PHE A 90 -5.19 21.02 4.39
CA PHE A 90 -6.08 20.18 5.20
C PHE A 90 -6.95 19.28 4.33
N ILE A 91 -7.46 19.82 3.22
CA ILE A 91 -8.37 19.11 2.33
C ILE A 91 -7.68 17.93 1.65
N ALA A 92 -6.46 18.11 1.16
CA ALA A 92 -5.76 17.04 0.45
C ALA A 92 -5.42 15.84 1.36
N PRO A 93 -4.88 16.02 2.58
CA PRO A 93 -4.72 14.89 3.51
C PRO A 93 -6.04 14.21 3.88
N MET A 94 -7.10 14.97 4.17
CA MET A 94 -8.40 14.40 4.53
C MET A 94 -9.01 13.54 3.41
N ILE A 95 -8.96 14.03 2.16
CA ILE A 95 -9.43 13.26 1.00
C ILE A 95 -8.58 12.00 0.81
N THR A 96 -7.26 12.12 0.97
CA THR A 96 -6.34 10.98 0.83
C THR A 96 -6.62 9.91 1.88
N TRP A 97 -6.85 10.31 3.14
CA TRP A 97 -7.25 9.43 4.22
C TRP A 97 -8.53 8.67 3.89
N LEU A 98 -9.56 9.39 3.47
CA LEU A 98 -10.87 8.83 3.14
C LEU A 98 -10.76 7.87 1.95
N MET A 99 -10.07 8.25 0.88
CA MET A 99 -9.80 7.38 -0.26
C MET A 99 -9.02 6.12 0.15
N THR A 100 -8.11 6.21 1.10
CA THR A 100 -7.33 5.06 1.58
C THR A 100 -8.19 4.06 2.34
N ILE A 101 -9.11 4.53 3.20
CA ILE A 101 -10.08 3.67 3.89
C ILE A 101 -10.97 2.93 2.89
N PHE A 102 -11.52 3.63 1.90
CA PHE A 102 -12.41 3.01 0.92
C PHE A 102 -11.67 2.07 -0.04
N ALA A 103 -10.42 2.39 -0.41
CA ALA A 103 -9.61 1.54 -1.27
C ALA A 103 -8.94 0.37 -0.53
N GLY A 104 -8.82 0.46 0.80
CA GLY A 104 -8.16 -0.54 1.65
C GLY A 104 -6.63 -0.60 1.51
N THR A 105 -6.00 0.37 0.82
CA THR A 105 -4.55 0.38 0.59
C THR A 105 -3.96 1.78 0.54
N GLY A 106 -2.81 1.95 1.20
CA GLY A 106 -2.06 3.21 1.21
C GLY A 106 -1.44 3.58 -0.14
N PHE A 107 -1.40 2.64 -1.09
CA PHE A 107 -0.87 2.91 -2.44
C PHE A 107 -1.81 3.75 -3.31
N ILE A 108 -3.07 3.94 -2.89
CA ILE A 108 -4.05 4.82 -3.55
C ILE A 108 -3.53 6.26 -3.68
N VAL A 109 -2.66 6.70 -2.74
CA VAL A 109 -2.13 8.06 -2.70
C VAL A 109 -1.34 8.39 -3.96
N PHE A 110 -0.68 7.42 -4.58
CA PHE A 110 0.13 7.66 -5.78
C PHE A 110 -0.69 8.17 -6.96
N SER A 111 -1.98 7.81 -7.02
CA SER A 111 -2.91 8.31 -8.03
C SER A 111 -3.35 9.75 -7.76
N THR A 112 -3.30 10.22 -6.50
CA THR A 112 -3.74 11.57 -6.11
C THR A 112 -2.60 12.56 -5.92
N LEU A 113 -1.35 12.11 -5.70
CA LEU A 113 -0.18 12.98 -5.58
C LEU A 113 -0.01 13.97 -6.75
N PRO A 114 -0.17 13.57 -8.03
CA PRO A 114 -0.02 14.49 -9.15
C PRO A 114 -1.04 15.63 -9.08
N VAL A 115 -2.30 15.29 -8.79
CA VAL A 115 -3.41 16.24 -8.64
C VAL A 115 -3.14 17.20 -7.48
N ILE A 116 -2.72 16.67 -6.33
CA ILE A 116 -2.39 17.49 -5.15
C ILE A 116 -1.26 18.46 -5.48
N ALA A 117 -0.22 18.01 -6.20
CA ALA A 117 0.91 18.83 -6.58
C ALA A 117 0.50 19.95 -7.55
N GLU A 118 -0.40 19.66 -8.50
CA GLU A 118 -0.92 20.63 -9.47
C GLU A 118 -1.76 21.71 -8.78
N VAL A 119 -2.76 21.31 -7.98
CA VAL A 119 -3.63 22.25 -7.26
C VAL A 119 -2.83 23.08 -6.24
N ALA A 120 -1.81 22.49 -5.59
CA ALA A 120 -0.93 23.23 -4.68
C ALA A 120 -0.14 24.32 -5.40
N LYS A 121 0.41 24.02 -6.59
CA LYS A 121 1.16 24.99 -7.40
C LYS A 121 0.26 26.13 -7.87
N GLU A 122 -0.93 25.84 -8.38
CA GLU A 122 -1.91 26.86 -8.80
C GLU A 122 -2.31 27.78 -7.65
N SER A 123 -2.38 27.24 -6.44
CA SER A 123 -2.74 27.98 -5.23
C SER A 123 -1.57 28.79 -4.64
N GLY A 124 -0.38 28.73 -5.23
CA GLY A 124 0.84 29.37 -4.70
C GLY A 124 1.35 28.74 -3.39
N ILE A 125 0.88 27.54 -3.03
CA ILE A 125 1.26 26.83 -1.81
C ILE A 125 2.42 25.89 -2.12
N ARG A 126 3.43 25.84 -1.25
CA ARG A 126 4.58 24.93 -1.42
C ARG A 126 4.09 23.46 -1.42
N PRO A 127 4.20 22.73 -2.56
CA PRO A 127 3.62 21.39 -2.68
C PRO A 127 4.22 20.38 -1.70
N SER A 128 5.50 20.54 -1.35
CA SER A 128 6.19 19.64 -0.42
C SER A 128 5.47 19.46 0.91
N ARG A 129 4.87 20.53 1.46
CA ARG A 129 4.14 20.47 2.73
C ARG A 129 2.85 19.66 2.63
N VAL A 130 2.12 19.85 1.54
CA VAL A 130 0.83 19.17 1.31
C VAL A 130 1.07 17.68 1.02
N LEU A 131 2.03 17.38 0.15
CA LEU A 131 2.32 16.01 -0.29
C LEU A 131 2.77 15.14 0.89
N SER A 132 3.67 15.64 1.74
CA SER A 132 4.08 14.91 2.95
C SER A 132 2.91 14.64 3.88
N GLY A 133 2.03 15.63 4.10
CA GLY A 133 0.83 15.45 4.91
C GLY A 133 -0.11 14.38 4.35
N SER A 134 -0.32 14.36 3.03
CA SER A 134 -1.17 13.37 2.37
C SER A 134 -0.61 11.95 2.43
N VAL A 135 0.70 11.76 2.24
CA VAL A 135 1.34 10.43 2.34
C VAL A 135 1.21 9.87 3.76
N VAL A 136 1.53 10.68 4.78
CA VAL A 136 1.40 10.27 6.18
C VAL A 136 -0.05 9.93 6.52
N SER A 137 -0.98 10.78 6.06
CA SER A 137 -2.41 10.56 6.27
C SER A 137 -2.91 9.26 5.65
N SER A 138 -2.40 8.89 4.46
CA SER A 138 -2.69 7.60 3.83
C SER A 138 -2.17 6.42 4.67
N GLN A 139 -0.95 6.49 5.19
CA GLN A 139 -0.42 5.39 6.02
C GLN A 139 -1.17 5.27 7.36
N LEU A 140 -1.56 6.39 7.96
CA LEU A 140 -2.40 6.41 9.15
C LEU A 140 -3.79 5.81 8.89
N ALA A 141 -4.37 6.01 7.71
CA ALA A 141 -5.64 5.42 7.31
C ALA A 141 -5.60 3.89 7.18
N VAL A 142 -4.43 3.31 6.88
CA VAL A 142 -4.26 1.86 6.82
C VAL A 142 -4.03 1.26 8.21
N ALA A 143 -3.36 2.01 9.08
CA ALA A 143 -2.98 1.55 10.41
C ALA A 143 -4.07 1.72 11.48
N GLY A 144 -5.00 2.67 11.28
CA GLY A 144 -6.11 2.97 12.19
C GLY A 144 -7.41 2.32 11.76
#